data_AF-A0A3B9S146-F1
#
_entry.id   AF-A0A3B9S146-F1
#
_cell.length_a   1.000
_cell.length_b   1.000
_cell.length_c   1.000
_cell.angle_alpha   90.00
_cell.angle_beta   90.00
_cell.angle_gamma   90.00
#
_symmetry.space_group_name_H-M   'P 1'
#
loop_
_entity.id
_entity.type
_entity.pdbx_description
1 polymer ?
#
loop_
_entity_poly.entity_id
_entity_poly.type
_entity_poly.pdbx_seq_one_letter_code
_entity_poly.pdbx_strand_id
1 'polypeptide(L)'
;MSLTIGTDKTVAENKISIPNIFKTNRDISRIFEDWYSQQRDPKSADSLIQKLTLLSLNPASLLAALLFLSYQHTEDFPKDFEKKIPFDSSKLFADAILLYHRMLKAHQFPERPKNQEQAELTIRMLLTVLADVQLLAVFLVLQLEKLEQLESIPSKKGDATAWTALNVHAPLAGRLGIFWIKSELEDSAFRQLEYEKYQTLKKKISRKRSARSENVERILAKIRLIIKKAGIKHEVQGRYKRFYSIFQKLEKLDNDFDRIQDLIAFRVVVENVDDCYAVLSFIHENWVPVKNRFKDYIVKPKSNGYQSLHTTVTDLRDDDPEYSRSIEIQIRTHKMHRMAEYGVAAHWLYKEKRLAPKEKTAELINKTLTEKTKRGSEKETMPIIDLFSDNIYVMTPAREIRELPNEATPVDFAYAIHSEVGNRTTGAKANGVITRLDSNLHSGDTVEIMTSPRQEPKKEWLEFVKTRHARNKIKHALHERSRDLLRKEGLEILEREFRDHGLHLNRLVREGRMEHESRHQKNQEFDHILFCIGDGSIRSEEVRRWFLDDKNITPENSTTETKKIAQTKIKSSKKKNTFTTSEGTIIVDGMNNVMTRIAQCCSP
;
A
#
# COMPACT_ATOMS: atom_id res chain seq x y z
N MET A 1 -29.73 5.72 15.12
CA MET A 1 -30.99 5.34 14.44
C MET A 1 -31.35 6.40 13.41
N SER A 2 -30.70 6.37 12.26
CA SER A 2 -31.06 7.15 11.07
C SER A 2 -31.28 6.15 9.95
N LEU A 3 -32.43 5.47 9.99
CA LEU A 3 -32.94 4.69 8.87
C LEU A 3 -33.24 5.66 7.72
N THR A 4 -32.37 5.67 6.72
CA THR A 4 -32.70 6.14 5.37
C THR A 4 -32.74 4.92 4.46
N ILE A 5 -33.74 4.08 4.74
CA ILE A 5 -34.25 3.07 3.82
C ILE A 5 -35.74 3.34 3.80
N GLY A 6 -36.30 3.67 2.64
CA GLY A 6 -37.73 3.60 2.43
C GLY A 6 -38.14 2.15 2.66
N THR A 7 -38.71 1.87 3.83
CA THR A 7 -39.30 0.58 4.15
C THR A 7 -40.75 0.64 3.72
N ASP A 8 -41.06 -0.06 2.64
CA ASP A 8 -42.42 -0.52 2.40
C ASP A 8 -42.83 -1.35 3.63
N LYS A 9 -43.83 -0.83 4.35
CA LYS A 9 -44.41 -1.48 5.52
C LYS A 9 -45.34 -2.60 5.06
N THR A 10 -44.81 -3.81 5.00
CA THR A 10 -45.60 -5.02 5.25
C THR A 10 -44.88 -5.84 6.30
N VAL A 11 -45.31 -5.67 7.55
CA VAL A 11 -44.97 -6.51 8.69
C VAL A 11 -45.62 -7.86 8.45
N ALA A 12 -44.81 -8.90 8.24
CA ALA A 12 -45.25 -10.29 8.24
C ALA A 12 -44.23 -11.14 9.00
N GLU A 13 -44.64 -11.56 10.20
CA GLU A 13 -44.29 -12.73 11.00
C GLU A 13 -42.82 -13.22 11.08
N ASN A 14 -42.33 -13.33 12.33
CA ASN A 14 -41.09 -14.00 12.76
C ASN A 14 -40.94 -15.41 12.18
N LYS A 15 -40.32 -15.53 11.00
CA LYS A 15 -39.69 -16.76 10.52
C LYS A 15 -38.22 -16.46 10.26
N ILE A 16 -37.35 -17.28 10.85
CA ILE A 16 -35.90 -17.31 10.57
C ILE A 16 -35.76 -17.45 9.05
N SER A 17 -35.44 -16.36 8.37
CA SER A 17 -35.30 -16.37 6.92
C SER A 17 -33.88 -16.81 6.62
N ILE A 18 -33.63 -18.13 6.76
CA ILE A 18 -32.41 -18.75 6.22
C ILE A 18 -32.32 -18.32 4.74
N PRO A 19 -31.26 -17.60 4.33
CA PRO A 19 -31.06 -17.26 2.93
C PRO A 19 -31.28 -18.49 2.05
N ASN A 20 -32.07 -18.36 0.98
CA ASN A 20 -32.49 -19.51 0.15
C ASN A 20 -31.31 -20.36 -0.34
N ILE A 21 -30.12 -19.75 -0.45
CA ILE A 21 -28.85 -20.42 -0.77
C ILE A 21 -28.50 -21.51 0.25
N PHE A 22 -28.70 -21.29 1.55
CA PHE A 22 -28.34 -22.25 2.60
C PHE A 22 -29.33 -23.39 2.75
N LYS A 23 -30.60 -23.20 2.36
CA LYS A 23 -31.64 -24.26 2.41
C LYS A 23 -31.29 -25.47 1.54
N THR A 24 -30.43 -25.29 0.53
CA THR A 24 -30.01 -26.37 -0.37
C THR A 24 -28.96 -27.31 0.22
N ASN A 25 -28.28 -26.92 1.31
CA ASN A 25 -27.23 -27.74 1.92
C ASN A 25 -27.44 -27.85 3.44
N ARG A 26 -27.69 -29.08 3.91
CA ARG A 26 -28.03 -29.39 5.30
C ARG A 26 -26.91 -29.04 6.28
N ASP A 27 -25.65 -29.20 5.88
CA ASP A 27 -24.51 -28.90 6.74
C ASP A 27 -24.33 -27.38 6.92
N ILE A 28 -24.53 -26.61 5.85
CA ILE A 28 -24.46 -25.14 5.90
C ILE A 28 -25.63 -24.57 6.71
N SER A 29 -26.83 -25.14 6.56
CA SER A 29 -27.99 -24.77 7.38
C SER A 29 -27.70 -25.00 8.87
N ARG A 30 -27.06 -26.12 9.22
CA ARG A 30 -26.68 -26.41 10.61
C ARG A 30 -25.66 -25.42 11.18
N ILE A 31 -24.61 -25.10 10.42
CA ILE A 31 -23.61 -24.09 10.84
C ILE A 31 -24.28 -22.73 11.09
N PHE A 32 -25.20 -22.35 10.20
CA PHE A 32 -25.96 -21.11 10.34
C PHE A 32 -26.88 -21.12 11.58
N GLU A 33 -27.62 -22.19 11.79
CA GLU A 33 -28.50 -22.35 12.96
C GLU A 33 -27.71 -22.33 14.27
N ASP A 34 -26.58 -23.05 14.31
CA ASP A 34 -25.67 -23.08 15.47
C ASP A 34 -25.15 -21.67 15.76
N TRP A 35 -24.65 -20.94 14.76
CA TRP A 35 -24.20 -19.54 14.93
C TRP A 35 -25.32 -18.61 15.39
N TYR A 36 -26.50 -18.68 14.75
CA TYR A 36 -27.63 -17.81 15.03
C TYR A 36 -28.16 -18.02 16.46
N SER A 37 -28.19 -19.29 16.92
CA SER A 37 -28.61 -19.64 18.28
C SER A 37 -27.68 -19.10 19.38
N GLN A 38 -26.41 -18.85 19.05
CA GLN A 38 -25.40 -18.31 19.98
C GLN A 38 -25.41 -16.77 20.06
N GLN A 39 -26.18 -16.08 19.22
CA GLN A 39 -26.23 -14.62 19.22
C GLN A 39 -27.03 -14.07 20.41
N ARG A 40 -26.44 -13.12 21.13
CA ARG A 40 -27.08 -12.47 22.29
C ARG A 40 -28.25 -11.57 21.89
N ASP A 41 -28.17 -10.95 20.71
CA ASP A 41 -29.23 -10.10 20.14
C ASP A 41 -29.64 -10.59 18.74
N PRO A 42 -30.82 -11.22 18.61
CA PRO A 42 -31.35 -11.66 17.32
C PRO A 42 -31.51 -10.52 16.31
N LYS A 43 -31.77 -9.28 16.76
CA LYS A 43 -31.98 -8.15 15.85
C LYS A 43 -30.69 -7.70 15.17
N SER A 44 -29.56 -7.72 15.87
CA SER A 44 -28.24 -7.46 15.30
C SER A 44 -27.86 -8.56 14.30
N ALA A 45 -28.14 -9.83 14.61
CA ALA A 45 -27.93 -10.95 13.69
C ALA A 45 -28.75 -10.80 12.40
N ASP A 46 -30.04 -10.46 12.51
CA ASP A 46 -30.92 -10.22 11.36
C ASP A 46 -30.44 -9.03 10.52
N SER A 47 -30.02 -7.93 11.16
CA SER A 47 -29.45 -6.75 10.50
C SER A 47 -28.19 -7.12 9.70
N LEU A 48 -27.29 -7.92 10.27
CA LEU A 48 -26.09 -8.39 9.59
C LEU A 48 -26.41 -9.24 8.36
N ILE A 49 -27.35 -10.18 8.48
CA ILE A 49 -27.79 -11.02 7.35
C ILE A 49 -28.42 -10.15 6.26
N GLN A 50 -29.23 -9.15 6.62
CA GLN A 50 -29.79 -8.19 5.66
C GLN A 50 -28.67 -7.43 4.92
N LYS A 51 -27.66 -6.93 5.63
CA LYS A 51 -26.50 -6.26 5.01
C LYS A 51 -25.73 -7.17 4.05
N LEU A 52 -25.53 -8.44 4.41
CA LEU A 52 -24.84 -9.42 3.56
C LEU A 52 -25.67 -9.82 2.33
N THR A 53 -26.98 -9.98 2.47
CA THR A 53 -27.88 -10.30 1.34
C THR A 53 -27.98 -9.17 0.33
N LEU A 54 -27.91 -7.91 0.77
CA LEU A 54 -27.83 -6.73 -0.11
C LEU A 54 -26.63 -6.76 -1.06
N LEU A 55 -25.53 -7.43 -0.68
CA LEU A 55 -24.32 -7.54 -1.50
C LEU A 55 -24.41 -8.61 -2.59
N SER A 56 -25.44 -9.45 -2.58
CA SER A 56 -25.63 -10.54 -3.57
C SER A 56 -24.36 -11.39 -3.73
N LEU A 57 -23.88 -11.90 -2.61
CA LEU A 57 -22.64 -12.68 -2.51
C LEU A 57 -22.77 -14.03 -3.21
N ASN A 58 -21.66 -14.54 -3.76
CA ASN A 58 -21.61 -15.93 -4.18
C ASN A 58 -21.78 -16.85 -2.94
N PRO A 59 -22.16 -18.13 -3.14
CA PRO A 59 -22.33 -19.04 -2.02
C PRO A 59 -21.05 -19.27 -1.21
N ALA A 60 -19.87 -19.21 -1.85
CA ALA A 60 -18.58 -19.48 -1.21
C ALA A 60 -18.15 -18.38 -0.22
N SER A 61 -18.24 -17.11 -0.64
CA SER A 61 -17.96 -15.93 0.18
C SER A 61 -18.97 -15.77 1.30
N LEU A 62 -20.23 -16.12 1.05
CA LEU A 62 -21.26 -16.11 2.09
C LEU A 62 -20.98 -17.20 3.14
N LEU A 63 -20.60 -18.41 2.73
CA LEU A 63 -20.18 -19.47 3.64
C LEU A 63 -18.89 -19.10 4.41
N ALA A 64 -17.90 -18.52 3.73
CA ALA A 64 -16.69 -18.01 4.37
C ALA A 64 -16.98 -16.95 5.43
N ALA A 65 -17.95 -16.06 5.16
CA ALA A 65 -18.43 -15.07 6.13
C ALA A 65 -19.00 -15.73 7.38
N LEU A 66 -19.83 -16.77 7.23
CA LEU A 66 -20.38 -17.53 8.35
C LEU A 66 -19.30 -18.25 9.14
N LEU A 67 -18.38 -18.96 8.45
CA LEU A 67 -17.26 -19.63 9.11
C LEU A 67 -16.42 -18.63 9.91
N PHE A 68 -16.18 -17.43 9.36
CA PHE A 68 -15.47 -16.36 10.06
C PHE A 68 -16.22 -15.83 11.28
N LEU A 69 -17.53 -15.69 11.18
CA LEU A 69 -18.38 -15.27 12.30
C LEU A 69 -18.42 -16.31 13.43
N SER A 70 -18.40 -17.60 13.09
CA SER A 70 -18.38 -18.71 14.05
C SER A 70 -16.99 -18.97 14.65
N TYR A 71 -15.93 -18.81 13.86
CA TYR A 71 -14.56 -19.22 14.22
C TYR A 71 -13.57 -18.08 13.93
N GLN A 72 -13.39 -17.19 14.91
CA GLN A 72 -12.52 -16.01 14.75
C GLN A 72 -11.05 -16.29 15.06
N HIS A 73 -10.74 -17.40 15.76
CA HIS A 73 -9.38 -17.85 16.01
C HIS A 73 -9.07 -19.14 15.27
N THR A 74 -7.81 -19.29 14.86
CA THR A 74 -7.33 -20.49 14.17
C THR A 74 -7.48 -21.76 14.99
N GLU A 75 -7.45 -21.63 16.31
CA GLU A 75 -7.59 -22.74 17.26
C GLU A 75 -9.04 -23.24 17.36
N ASP A 76 -10.01 -22.36 17.08
CA ASP A 76 -11.43 -22.67 17.17
C ASP A 76 -11.93 -23.44 15.94
N PHE A 77 -11.18 -23.40 14.83
CA PHE A 77 -11.58 -24.00 13.56
C PHE A 77 -11.55 -25.54 13.63
N PRO A 78 -12.68 -26.24 13.42
CA PRO A 78 -12.71 -27.69 13.54
C PRO A 78 -11.84 -28.39 12.49
N LYS A 79 -10.84 -29.16 12.95
CA LYS A 79 -9.93 -29.94 12.08
C LYS A 79 -10.65 -30.95 11.17
N ASP A 80 -11.87 -31.34 11.53
CA ASP A 80 -12.70 -32.23 10.74
C ASP A 80 -13.23 -31.57 9.45
N PHE A 81 -13.35 -30.24 9.40
CA PHE A 81 -13.76 -29.51 8.19
C PHE A 81 -12.70 -29.57 7.08
N GLU A 82 -11.42 -29.74 7.44
CA GLU A 82 -10.35 -29.96 6.46
C GLU A 82 -10.32 -31.41 5.94
N LYS A 83 -10.88 -32.37 6.70
CA LYS A 83 -10.82 -33.82 6.41
C LYS A 83 -12.09 -34.40 5.80
N LYS A 84 -13.27 -33.88 6.18
CA LYS A 84 -14.57 -34.31 5.64
C LYS A 84 -15.00 -33.34 4.56
N ILE A 85 -14.48 -33.53 3.37
CA ILE A 85 -15.00 -32.90 2.15
C ILE A 85 -16.05 -33.88 1.59
N PRO A 86 -17.38 -33.67 1.75
CA PRO A 86 -18.36 -34.58 1.16
C PRO A 86 -18.28 -34.50 -0.37
N PHE A 87 -18.42 -35.65 -1.01
CA PHE A 87 -18.01 -35.91 -2.40
C PHE A 87 -18.67 -34.99 -3.45
N ASP A 88 -19.82 -34.36 -3.16
CA ASP A 88 -20.56 -33.46 -4.09
C ASP A 88 -20.53 -31.97 -3.70
N SER A 89 -20.34 -31.64 -2.41
CA SER A 89 -20.19 -30.26 -1.89
C SER A 89 -18.73 -29.80 -1.82
N SER A 90 -17.84 -30.62 -2.38
CA SER A 90 -16.39 -30.57 -2.17
C SER A 90 -15.74 -29.25 -2.59
N LYS A 91 -16.12 -28.75 -3.77
CA LYS A 91 -15.52 -27.54 -4.34
C LYS A 91 -15.96 -26.27 -3.61
N LEU A 92 -17.26 -26.15 -3.32
CA LEU A 92 -17.79 -24.96 -2.64
C LEU A 92 -17.19 -24.80 -1.25
N PHE A 93 -17.10 -25.90 -0.49
CA PHE A 93 -16.56 -25.88 0.86
C PHE A 93 -15.05 -25.61 0.86
N ALA A 94 -14.30 -26.24 -0.06
CA ALA A 94 -12.87 -25.97 -0.22
C ALA A 94 -12.59 -24.50 -0.60
N ASP A 95 -13.36 -23.94 -1.54
CA ASP A 95 -13.25 -22.54 -1.93
C ASP A 95 -13.59 -21.60 -0.74
N ALA A 96 -14.62 -21.94 0.05
CA ALA A 96 -14.99 -21.17 1.23
C ALA A 96 -13.93 -21.21 2.34
N ILE A 97 -13.29 -22.36 2.58
CA ILE A 97 -12.18 -22.50 3.54
C ILE A 97 -11.00 -21.61 3.13
N LEU A 98 -10.64 -21.59 1.83
CA LEU A 98 -9.58 -20.73 1.32
C LEU A 98 -9.89 -19.24 1.57
N LEU A 99 -11.12 -18.82 1.28
CA LEU A 99 -11.58 -17.45 1.53
C LEU A 99 -11.60 -17.12 3.03
N TYR A 100 -12.03 -18.07 3.87
CA TYR A 100 -12.02 -17.96 5.33
C TYR A 100 -10.60 -17.72 5.88
N HIS A 101 -9.60 -18.48 5.43
CA HIS A 101 -8.22 -18.26 5.87
C HIS A 101 -7.68 -16.88 5.44
N ARG A 102 -8.07 -16.37 4.27
CA ARG A 102 -7.73 -15.00 3.87
C ARG A 102 -8.38 -13.96 4.79
N MET A 103 -9.63 -14.17 5.20
CA MET A 103 -10.31 -13.30 6.18
C MET A 103 -9.65 -13.36 7.56
N LEU A 104 -9.25 -14.55 8.04
CA LEU A 104 -8.50 -14.69 9.29
C LEU A 104 -7.19 -13.91 9.24
N LYS A 105 -6.42 -14.03 8.16
CA LYS A 105 -5.20 -13.22 7.96
C LYS A 105 -5.52 -11.73 8.00
N ALA A 106 -6.58 -11.29 7.32
CA ALA A 106 -7.06 -9.90 7.36
C ALA A 106 -7.46 -9.41 8.77
N HIS A 107 -7.88 -10.32 9.65
CA HIS A 107 -8.28 -9.99 11.01
C HIS A 107 -7.09 -9.84 11.98
N GLN A 108 -5.93 -10.44 11.69
CA GLN A 108 -4.75 -10.39 12.56
C GLN A 108 -4.03 -9.02 12.55
N PHE A 109 -4.42 -8.14 11.63
CA PHE A 109 -3.81 -6.83 11.44
C PHE A 109 -4.14 -5.83 12.57
N PRO A 110 -3.30 -4.80 12.79
CA PRO A 110 -3.44 -3.89 13.92
C PRO A 110 -4.81 -3.22 13.96
N GLU A 111 -5.43 -3.23 15.15
CA GLU A 111 -6.71 -2.52 15.39
C GLU A 111 -6.60 -1.02 15.10
N ARG A 112 -5.39 -0.43 15.19
CA ARG A 112 -5.12 0.96 14.82
C ARG A 112 -3.73 1.11 14.19
N PRO A 113 -3.64 1.47 12.90
CA PRO A 113 -2.40 1.94 12.29
C PRO A 113 -1.81 3.15 13.03
N LYS A 114 -0.48 3.23 13.14
CA LYS A 114 0.21 4.29 13.92
C LYS A 114 0.02 5.69 13.32
N ASN A 115 -0.04 5.79 11.99
CA ASN A 115 -0.14 7.04 11.24
C ASN A 115 -0.93 6.83 9.94
N GLN A 116 -1.15 7.91 9.19
CA GLN A 116 -1.91 7.86 7.93
C GLN A 116 -1.21 7.02 6.85
N GLU A 117 0.12 7.01 6.82
CA GLU A 117 0.90 6.19 5.87
C GLU A 117 0.69 4.69 6.11
N GLN A 118 0.71 4.26 7.37
CA GLN A 118 0.41 2.89 7.76
C GLN A 118 -1.05 2.53 7.45
N ALA A 119 -1.99 3.48 7.57
CA ALA A 119 -3.37 3.27 7.14
C ALA A 119 -3.46 3.04 5.61
N GLU A 120 -2.76 3.83 4.81
CA GLU A 120 -2.68 3.67 3.35
C GLU A 120 -2.09 2.30 2.97
N LEU A 121 -1.01 1.88 3.64
CA LEU A 121 -0.42 0.55 3.47
C LEU A 121 -1.37 -0.57 3.90
N THR A 122 -2.14 -0.37 4.98
CA THR A 122 -3.19 -1.31 5.42
C THR A 122 -4.26 -1.48 4.36
N ILE A 123 -4.68 -0.40 3.68
CA ILE A 123 -5.65 -0.49 2.58
C ILE A 123 -5.09 -1.34 1.44
N ARG A 124 -3.85 -1.08 1.00
CA ARG A 124 -3.23 -1.83 -0.10
C ARG A 124 -3.00 -3.31 0.25
N MET A 125 -2.59 -3.57 1.49
CA MET A 125 -2.44 -4.91 2.02
C MET A 125 -3.79 -5.66 2.06
N LEU A 126 -4.87 -5.05 2.58
CA LEU A 126 -6.20 -5.69 2.61
C LEU A 126 -6.70 -6.03 1.21
N LEU A 127 -6.48 -5.14 0.23
CA LEU A 127 -6.79 -5.41 -1.18
C LEU A 127 -6.03 -6.63 -1.70
N THR A 128 -4.75 -6.74 -1.35
CA THR A 128 -3.86 -7.81 -1.83
C THR A 128 -4.12 -9.15 -1.14
N VAL A 129 -4.35 -9.17 0.18
CA VAL A 129 -4.56 -10.40 0.95
C VAL A 129 -5.92 -11.02 0.66
N LEU A 130 -6.97 -10.19 0.55
CA LEU A 130 -8.32 -10.69 0.27
C LEU A 130 -8.47 -11.04 -1.22
N ALA A 131 -7.88 -10.23 -2.12
CA ALA A 131 -7.81 -10.45 -3.57
C ALA A 131 -9.16 -10.79 -4.24
N ASP A 132 -10.28 -10.47 -3.58
CA ASP A 132 -11.64 -10.77 -4.01
C ASP A 132 -12.57 -9.65 -3.52
N VAL A 133 -13.33 -9.07 -4.45
CA VAL A 133 -14.21 -7.93 -4.19
C VAL A 133 -15.38 -8.31 -3.27
N GLN A 134 -15.95 -9.51 -3.44
CA GLN A 134 -17.05 -9.97 -2.60
C GLN A 134 -16.54 -10.24 -1.19
N LEU A 135 -15.35 -10.84 -1.05
CA LEU A 135 -14.71 -11.05 0.24
C LEU A 135 -14.38 -9.71 0.94
N LEU A 136 -13.89 -8.72 0.18
CA LEU A 136 -13.68 -7.35 0.68
C LEU A 136 -14.99 -6.70 1.14
N ALA A 137 -16.07 -6.87 0.38
CA ALA A 137 -17.38 -6.33 0.77
C ALA A 137 -17.91 -6.99 2.05
N VAL A 138 -17.77 -8.31 2.18
CA VAL A 138 -18.07 -9.06 3.42
C VAL A 138 -17.26 -8.51 4.57
N PHE A 139 -15.93 -8.40 4.41
CA PHE A 139 -15.04 -7.87 5.44
C PHE A 139 -15.49 -6.48 5.90
N LEU A 140 -15.81 -5.58 4.97
CA LEU A 140 -16.29 -4.23 5.31
C LEU A 140 -17.62 -4.23 6.07
N VAL A 141 -18.55 -5.13 5.75
CA VAL A 141 -19.81 -5.28 6.51
C VAL A 141 -19.53 -5.75 7.93
N LEU A 142 -18.61 -6.70 8.12
CA LEU A 142 -18.21 -7.16 9.44
C LEU A 142 -17.53 -6.06 10.27
N GLN A 143 -16.71 -5.21 9.64
CA GLN A 143 -16.12 -4.06 10.31
C GLN A 143 -17.16 -3.00 10.68
N LEU A 144 -18.17 -2.80 9.83
CA LEU A 144 -19.29 -1.93 10.15
C LEU A 144 -20.10 -2.47 11.34
N GLU A 145 -20.40 -3.77 11.36
CA GLU A 145 -21.10 -4.40 12.47
C GLU A 145 -20.31 -4.27 13.79
N LYS A 146 -19.00 -4.52 13.76
CA LYS A 146 -18.10 -4.32 14.92
C LYS A 146 -18.19 -2.89 15.44
N LEU A 147 -18.24 -1.90 14.55
CA LEU A 147 -18.33 -0.49 14.91
C LEU A 147 -19.71 -0.11 15.47
N GLU A 148 -20.79 -0.68 14.93
CA GLU A 148 -22.17 -0.45 15.40
C GLU A 148 -22.43 -1.09 16.78
N GLN A 149 -21.78 -2.21 17.08
CA GLN A 149 -21.87 -2.91 18.37
C GLN A 149 -21.08 -2.22 19.48
N LEU A 150 -20.21 -1.24 19.16
CA LEU A 150 -19.56 -0.45 20.21
C LEU A 150 -20.62 0.36 20.96
N GLU A 151 -20.73 0.11 22.26
CA GLU A 151 -21.51 0.94 23.15
C GLU A 151 -21.02 2.40 23.05
N SER A 152 -21.94 3.36 23.15
CA SER A 152 -21.63 4.81 23.01
C SER A 152 -20.74 5.38 24.13
N ILE A 153 -20.04 4.53 24.87
CA ILE A 153 -19.12 4.88 25.93
C ILE A 153 -17.73 5.08 25.30
N PRO A 154 -17.08 6.24 25.50
CA PRO A 154 -15.71 6.47 25.07
C PRO A 154 -14.78 5.42 25.70
N SER A 155 -14.15 4.59 24.88
CA SER A 155 -13.18 3.61 25.33
C SER A 155 -11.97 3.64 24.40
N LYS A 156 -10.77 3.44 24.93
CA LYS A 156 -9.53 3.42 24.11
C LYS A 156 -9.62 2.44 22.94
N LYS A 157 -10.30 1.31 23.14
CA LYS A 157 -10.54 0.28 22.11
C LYS A 157 -11.59 0.71 21.09
N GLY A 158 -12.65 1.38 21.54
CA GLY A 158 -13.67 1.97 20.66
C GLY A 158 -13.09 3.05 19.76
N ASP A 159 -12.24 3.92 20.30
CA ASP A 159 -11.59 5.00 19.54
C ASP A 159 -10.60 4.45 18.50
N ALA A 160 -9.85 3.40 18.85
CA ALA A 160 -9.00 2.69 17.90
C ALA A 160 -9.80 2.12 16.72
N THR A 161 -10.90 1.42 17.03
CA THR A 161 -11.79 0.83 16.02
C THR A 161 -12.43 1.89 15.13
N ALA A 162 -12.92 2.98 15.72
CA ALA A 162 -13.50 4.11 14.98
C ALA A 162 -12.47 4.82 14.11
N TRP A 163 -11.25 5.03 14.61
CA TRP A 163 -10.16 5.62 13.83
C TRP A 163 -9.84 4.79 12.60
N THR A 164 -9.74 3.47 12.75
CA THR A 164 -9.47 2.55 11.63
C THR A 164 -10.66 2.46 10.67
N ALA A 165 -11.88 2.46 11.19
CA ALA A 165 -13.07 2.55 10.35
C ALA A 165 -13.06 3.79 9.45
N LEU A 166 -12.66 4.94 10.01
CA LEU A 166 -12.61 6.20 9.27
C LEU A 166 -11.45 6.29 8.28
N ASN A 167 -10.26 5.82 8.65
CA ASN A 167 -9.03 6.02 7.88
C ASN A 167 -8.63 4.83 6.98
N VAL A 168 -9.21 3.64 7.21
CA VAL A 168 -8.92 2.43 6.44
C VAL A 168 -10.19 1.91 5.76
N HIS A 169 -11.20 1.53 6.54
CA HIS A 169 -12.37 0.82 6.01
C HIS A 169 -13.25 1.70 5.12
N ALA A 170 -13.54 2.94 5.52
CA ALA A 170 -14.34 3.88 4.72
C ALA A 170 -13.65 4.27 3.38
N PRO A 171 -12.34 4.60 3.35
CA PRO A 171 -11.60 4.79 2.10
C PRO A 171 -11.60 3.55 1.21
N LEU A 172 -11.41 2.36 1.80
CA LEU A 172 -11.48 1.07 1.09
C LEU A 172 -12.86 0.86 0.45
N ALA A 173 -13.94 1.07 1.20
CA ALA A 173 -15.31 1.02 0.68
C ALA A 173 -15.53 2.04 -0.47
N GLY A 174 -14.94 3.24 -0.34
CA GLY A 174 -14.97 4.26 -1.38
C GLY A 174 -14.26 3.86 -2.68
N ARG A 175 -13.11 3.18 -2.57
CA ARG A 175 -12.37 2.62 -3.72
C ARG A 175 -13.15 1.51 -4.42
N LEU A 176 -13.85 0.67 -3.66
CA LEU A 176 -14.74 -0.38 -4.19
C LEU A 176 -16.06 0.16 -4.75
N GLY A 177 -16.35 1.44 -4.52
CA GLY A 177 -17.60 2.08 -4.95
C GLY A 177 -18.82 1.72 -4.08
N ILE A 178 -18.62 1.11 -2.90
CA ILE A 178 -19.72 0.69 -2.01
C ILE A 178 -20.07 1.85 -1.07
N PHE A 179 -20.86 2.79 -1.58
CA PHE A 179 -21.05 4.08 -0.93
C PHE A 179 -21.88 4.00 0.36
N TRP A 180 -22.83 3.08 0.45
CA TRP A 180 -23.65 2.93 1.65
C TRP A 180 -22.80 2.47 2.85
N ILE A 181 -21.94 1.46 2.67
CA ILE A 181 -21.01 1.00 3.73
C ILE A 181 -20.06 2.13 4.12
N LYS A 182 -19.47 2.82 3.14
CA LYS A 182 -18.59 3.97 3.38
C LYS A 182 -19.28 5.01 4.28
N SER A 183 -20.51 5.38 3.95
CA SER A 183 -21.26 6.42 4.66
C SER A 183 -21.60 6.03 6.10
N GLU A 184 -21.98 4.77 6.31
CA GLU A 184 -22.29 4.26 7.66
C GLU A 184 -21.03 4.16 8.53
N LEU A 185 -19.90 3.71 7.96
CA LEU A 185 -18.61 3.70 8.65
C LEU A 185 -18.16 5.12 9.04
N GLU A 186 -18.25 6.07 8.11
CA GLU A 186 -17.87 7.47 8.34
C GLU A 186 -18.69 8.12 9.46
N ASP A 187 -20.02 8.00 9.41
CA ASP A 187 -20.89 8.61 10.42
C ASP A 187 -20.77 7.95 11.79
N SER A 188 -20.65 6.61 11.83
CA SER A 188 -20.48 5.87 13.08
C SER A 188 -19.13 6.17 13.73
N ALA A 189 -18.05 6.22 12.94
CA ALA A 189 -16.75 6.60 13.42
C ALA A 189 -16.70 8.06 13.89
N PHE A 190 -17.32 8.97 13.13
CA PHE A 190 -17.42 10.38 13.52
C PHE A 190 -18.16 10.56 14.84
N ARG A 191 -19.25 9.83 15.05
CA ARG A 191 -20.01 9.86 16.30
C ARG A 191 -19.16 9.43 17.50
N GLN A 192 -18.27 8.45 17.32
CA GLN A 192 -17.39 7.96 18.37
C GLN A 192 -16.21 8.90 18.63
N LEU A 193 -15.47 9.27 17.57
CA LEU A 193 -14.23 10.05 17.68
C LEU A 193 -14.47 11.50 18.10
N GLU A 194 -15.59 12.09 17.65
CA GLU A 194 -15.87 13.52 17.75
C GLU A 194 -17.28 13.74 18.31
N TYR A 195 -17.57 13.08 19.44
CA TYR A 195 -18.91 13.02 20.03
C TYR A 195 -19.54 14.41 20.24
N GLU A 196 -18.81 15.38 20.80
CA GLU A 196 -19.33 16.73 21.06
C GLU A 196 -19.69 17.49 19.77
N LYS A 197 -18.82 17.39 18.76
CA LYS A 197 -19.05 18.00 17.44
C LYS A 197 -20.25 17.34 16.76
N TYR A 198 -20.36 16.02 16.83
CA TYR A 198 -21.51 15.28 16.32
C TYR A 198 -22.82 15.72 17.00
N GLN A 199 -22.86 15.83 18.32
CA GLN A 199 -24.06 16.28 19.04
C GLN A 199 -24.43 17.72 18.70
N THR A 200 -23.44 18.60 18.58
CA THR A 200 -23.64 20.00 18.18
C THR A 200 -24.22 20.09 16.77
N LEU A 201 -23.64 19.34 15.83
CA LEU A 201 -24.12 19.27 14.45
C LEU A 201 -25.56 18.71 14.38
N LYS A 202 -25.85 17.65 15.14
CA LYS A 202 -27.19 17.06 15.24
C LYS A 202 -28.22 18.07 15.74
N LYS A 203 -27.89 18.85 16.78
CA LYS A 203 -28.76 19.94 17.30
C LYS A 203 -28.96 21.06 16.27
N LYS A 204 -27.90 21.49 15.56
CA LYS A 204 -28.00 22.51 14.51
C LYS A 204 -28.91 22.05 13.35
N ILE A 205 -28.78 20.79 12.94
CA ILE A 205 -29.59 20.21 11.86
C ILE A 205 -31.06 20.06 12.29
N SER A 206 -31.33 19.64 13.53
CA SER A 206 -32.70 19.43 14.03
C SER A 206 -33.52 20.71 14.18
N ARG A 207 -32.89 21.83 14.58
CA ARG A 207 -33.58 23.13 14.79
C ARG A 207 -34.29 23.66 13.53
N LYS A 208 -33.73 23.43 12.34
CA LYS A 208 -34.30 23.88 11.05
C LYS A 208 -34.99 22.73 10.28
N ARG A 209 -35.44 21.66 10.94
CA ARG A 209 -35.91 20.43 10.25
C ARG A 209 -37.29 20.60 9.57
N SER A 210 -38.27 21.21 10.24
CA SER A 210 -39.64 21.37 9.70
C SER A 210 -39.66 22.22 8.43
N ALA A 211 -39.18 23.46 8.53
CA ALA A 211 -39.09 24.40 7.40
C ALA A 211 -38.28 23.84 6.22
N ARG A 212 -37.24 23.03 6.51
CA ARG A 212 -36.46 22.38 5.46
C ARG A 212 -37.24 21.25 4.77
N SER A 213 -37.98 20.44 5.53
CA SER A 213 -38.76 19.33 4.97
C SER A 213 -39.83 19.83 4.00
N GLU A 214 -40.53 20.91 4.34
CA GLU A 214 -41.54 21.52 3.49
C GLU A 214 -40.93 22.05 2.17
N ASN A 215 -39.80 22.75 2.28
CA ASN A 215 -39.10 23.26 1.09
C ASN A 215 -38.59 22.13 0.18
N VAL A 216 -38.16 21.01 0.75
CA VAL A 216 -37.73 19.83 -0.02
C VAL A 216 -38.88 19.26 -0.82
N GLU A 217 -40.05 19.08 -0.21
CA GLU A 217 -41.23 18.56 -0.92
C GLU A 217 -41.68 19.52 -2.03
N ARG A 218 -41.61 20.83 -1.78
CA ARG A 218 -41.90 21.86 -2.78
C ARG A 218 -40.96 21.76 -3.99
N ILE A 219 -39.65 21.63 -3.75
CA ILE A 219 -38.66 21.47 -4.83
C ILE A 219 -38.85 20.12 -5.54
N LEU A 220 -39.11 19.02 -4.81
CA LEU A 220 -39.41 17.71 -5.40
C LEU A 220 -40.63 17.78 -6.33
N ALA A 221 -41.69 18.47 -5.93
CA ALA A 221 -42.88 18.68 -6.75
C ALA A 221 -42.55 19.47 -8.03
N LYS A 222 -41.75 20.54 -7.91
CA LYS A 222 -41.27 21.32 -9.07
C LYS A 222 -40.46 20.45 -10.04
N ILE A 223 -39.49 19.67 -9.54
CA ILE A 223 -38.66 18.76 -10.36
C ILE A 223 -39.55 17.74 -11.08
N ARG A 224 -40.48 17.09 -10.36
CA ARG A 224 -41.42 16.13 -10.95
C ARG A 224 -42.26 16.76 -12.05
N LEU A 225 -42.74 18.00 -11.86
CA LEU A 225 -43.53 18.71 -12.86
C LEU A 225 -42.71 19.02 -14.12
N ILE A 226 -41.47 19.49 -13.96
CA ILE A 226 -40.55 19.78 -15.07
C ILE A 226 -40.30 18.51 -15.90
N ILE A 227 -39.99 17.39 -15.24
CA ILE A 227 -39.69 16.14 -15.95
C ILE A 227 -40.96 15.50 -16.53
N LYS A 228 -42.13 15.65 -15.87
CA LYS A 228 -43.39 15.14 -16.40
C LYS A 228 -43.77 15.83 -17.72
N LYS A 229 -43.47 17.12 -17.88
CA LYS A 229 -43.65 17.84 -19.17
C LYS A 229 -42.80 17.26 -20.30
N ALA A 230 -41.67 16.66 -19.98
CA ALA A 230 -40.80 15.97 -20.93
C ALA A 230 -41.31 14.58 -21.36
N GLY A 231 -42.34 14.03 -20.68
CA GLY A 231 -42.84 12.68 -20.95
C GLY A 231 -41.92 11.55 -20.51
N ILE A 232 -40.89 11.84 -19.70
CA ILE A 232 -39.86 10.88 -19.27
C ILE A 232 -40.31 10.17 -17.99
N LYS A 233 -40.19 8.84 -17.94
CA LYS A 233 -40.37 8.06 -16.71
C LYS A 233 -39.20 8.31 -15.77
N HIS A 234 -39.49 8.67 -14.52
CA HIS A 234 -38.47 9.08 -13.58
C HIS A 234 -38.86 8.75 -12.14
N GLU A 235 -37.83 8.60 -11.31
CA GLU A 235 -37.93 8.56 -9.86
C GLU A 235 -37.12 9.73 -9.28
N VAL A 236 -37.77 10.59 -8.51
CA VAL A 236 -37.11 11.76 -7.90
C VAL A 236 -37.15 11.62 -6.38
N GLN A 237 -35.96 11.65 -5.78
CA GLN A 237 -35.75 11.47 -4.34
C GLN A 237 -34.95 12.65 -3.76
N GLY A 238 -35.34 13.11 -2.58
CA GLY A 238 -34.52 14.01 -1.76
C GLY A 238 -33.46 13.21 -1.01
N ARG A 239 -32.19 13.58 -1.18
CA ARG A 239 -31.04 12.95 -0.52
C ARG A 239 -30.42 13.91 0.49
N TYR A 240 -30.57 13.59 1.76
CA TYR A 240 -29.89 14.28 2.84
C TYR A 240 -28.39 13.97 2.83
N LYS A 241 -27.54 14.98 3.02
CA LYS A 241 -26.11 14.75 3.26
C LYS A 241 -25.92 14.11 4.62
N ARG A 242 -24.95 13.18 4.69
CA ARG A 242 -24.57 12.47 5.92
C ARG A 242 -23.78 13.39 6.85
N PHE A 243 -23.77 13.09 8.15
CA PHE A 243 -23.24 13.99 9.18
C PHE A 243 -21.75 14.27 8.98
N TYR A 244 -20.95 13.24 8.71
CA TYR A 244 -19.52 13.38 8.51
C TYR A 244 -19.19 14.22 7.26
N SER A 245 -19.93 14.03 6.16
CA SER A 245 -19.77 14.85 4.96
C SER A 245 -20.11 16.33 5.19
N ILE A 246 -21.07 16.63 6.08
CA ILE A 246 -21.40 18.01 6.46
C ILE A 246 -20.29 18.58 7.34
N PHE A 247 -19.80 17.80 8.29
CA PHE A 247 -18.69 18.16 9.15
C PHE A 247 -17.42 18.52 8.37
N GLN A 248 -17.01 17.67 7.42
CA GLN A 248 -15.85 17.94 6.54
C GLN A 248 -16.02 19.22 5.70
N LYS A 249 -17.26 19.61 5.38
CA LYS A 249 -17.54 20.87 4.68
C LYS A 249 -17.47 22.08 5.62
N LEU A 250 -17.94 21.94 6.86
CA LEU A 250 -17.85 23.00 7.87
C LEU A 250 -16.39 23.35 8.18
N GLU A 251 -15.53 22.35 8.35
CA GLU A 251 -14.10 22.58 8.62
C GLU A 251 -13.40 23.35 7.50
N LYS A 252 -13.83 23.18 6.25
CA LYS A 252 -13.28 23.92 5.09
C LYS A 252 -13.84 25.34 4.95
N LEU A 253 -14.92 25.66 5.66
CA LEU A 253 -15.66 26.92 5.56
C LEU A 253 -15.64 27.68 6.90
N ASP A 254 -14.60 27.48 7.72
CA ASP A 254 -14.40 28.12 9.02
C ASP A 254 -15.60 28.01 9.98
N ASN A 255 -16.31 26.88 9.94
CA ASN A 255 -17.47 26.56 10.77
C ASN A 255 -18.71 27.47 10.61
N ASP A 256 -18.79 28.25 9.52
CA ASP A 256 -19.98 29.02 9.21
C ASP A 256 -21.11 28.11 8.68
N PHE A 257 -22.07 27.80 9.56
CA PHE A 257 -23.19 26.91 9.24
C PHE A 257 -24.17 27.55 8.26
N ASP A 258 -24.30 28.88 8.23
CA ASP A 258 -25.24 29.56 7.35
C ASP A 258 -24.72 29.62 5.90
N ARG A 259 -23.40 29.45 5.70
CA ARG A 259 -22.80 29.20 4.38
C ARG A 259 -23.06 27.78 3.83
N ILE A 260 -23.47 26.81 4.65
CA ILE A 260 -23.87 25.49 4.15
C ILE A 260 -25.31 25.54 3.66
N GLN A 261 -25.46 26.08 2.46
CA GLN A 261 -26.75 26.14 1.76
C GLN A 261 -27.15 24.77 1.21
N ASP A 262 -26.18 23.94 0.84
CA ASP A 262 -26.41 22.63 0.22
C ASP A 262 -26.48 21.50 1.26
N LEU A 263 -27.45 21.46 2.17
CA LEU A 263 -27.63 20.29 3.06
C LEU A 263 -28.33 19.11 2.39
N ILE A 264 -29.02 19.38 1.27
CA ILE A 264 -29.85 18.43 0.56
C ILE A 264 -29.46 18.46 -0.91
N ALA A 265 -29.32 17.28 -1.50
CA ALA A 265 -29.19 17.10 -2.93
C ALA A 265 -30.42 16.35 -3.44
N PHE A 266 -30.79 16.57 -4.69
CA PHE A 266 -31.89 15.88 -5.33
C PHE A 266 -31.32 14.84 -6.28
N ARG A 267 -31.93 13.65 -6.29
CA ARG A 267 -31.54 12.55 -7.16
C ARG A 267 -32.68 12.26 -8.12
N VAL A 268 -32.38 12.25 -9.40
CA VAL A 268 -33.28 11.83 -10.47
C VAL A 268 -32.73 10.53 -11.05
N VAL A 269 -33.55 9.49 -11.02
CA VAL A 269 -33.24 8.19 -11.61
C VAL A 269 -34.16 7.95 -12.80
N VAL A 270 -33.56 7.61 -13.93
CA VAL A 270 -34.24 7.40 -15.23
C VAL A 270 -33.86 6.05 -15.86
N GLU A 271 -34.49 5.69 -16.96
CA GLU A 271 -34.25 4.40 -17.64
C GLU A 271 -32.93 4.42 -18.44
N ASN A 272 -32.75 5.39 -19.35
CA ASN A 272 -31.65 5.40 -20.31
C ASN A 272 -30.70 6.60 -20.16
N VAL A 273 -29.55 6.55 -20.83
CA VAL A 273 -28.56 7.63 -20.80
C VAL A 273 -29.07 8.87 -21.53
N ASP A 274 -29.80 8.71 -22.63
CA ASP A 274 -30.39 9.82 -23.37
C ASP A 274 -31.39 10.59 -22.51
N ASP A 275 -32.19 9.87 -21.71
CA ASP A 275 -33.10 10.47 -20.73
C ASP A 275 -32.36 11.30 -19.67
N CYS A 276 -31.12 10.92 -19.32
CA CYS A 276 -30.33 11.71 -18.37
C CYS A 276 -30.00 13.10 -18.92
N TYR A 277 -29.61 13.17 -20.20
CA TYR A 277 -29.30 14.44 -20.86
C TYR A 277 -30.56 15.23 -21.20
N ALA A 278 -31.65 14.55 -21.57
CA ALA A 278 -32.94 15.22 -21.75
C ALA A 278 -33.40 15.89 -20.45
N VAL A 279 -33.39 15.17 -19.33
CA VAL A 279 -33.71 15.73 -18.00
C VAL A 279 -32.81 16.91 -17.66
N LEU A 280 -31.50 16.83 -17.95
CA LEU A 280 -30.57 17.93 -17.74
C LEU A 280 -30.99 19.18 -18.51
N SER A 281 -31.32 19.05 -19.80
CA SER A 281 -31.77 20.14 -20.65
C SER A 281 -33.06 20.79 -20.11
N PHE A 282 -34.08 19.98 -19.80
CA PHE A 282 -35.34 20.49 -19.24
C PHE A 282 -35.15 21.23 -17.92
N ILE A 283 -34.22 20.77 -17.07
CA ILE A 283 -33.85 21.46 -15.84
C ILE A 283 -33.19 22.82 -16.15
N HIS A 284 -32.24 22.87 -17.09
CA HIS A 284 -31.53 24.10 -17.47
C HIS A 284 -32.39 25.12 -18.23
N GLU A 285 -33.47 24.68 -18.87
CA GLU A 285 -34.49 25.57 -19.46
C GLU A 285 -35.35 26.27 -18.41
N ASN A 286 -35.59 25.62 -17.28
CA ASN A 286 -36.44 26.14 -16.21
C ASN A 286 -35.66 26.88 -15.12
N TRP A 287 -34.42 26.45 -14.85
CA TRP A 287 -33.57 27.00 -13.79
C TRP A 287 -32.18 27.37 -14.33
N VAL A 288 -31.62 28.46 -13.82
CA VAL A 288 -30.34 28.98 -14.31
C VAL A 288 -29.19 28.14 -13.76
N PRO A 289 -28.35 27.53 -14.60
CA PRO A 289 -27.20 26.75 -14.14
C PRO A 289 -26.11 27.65 -13.55
N VAL A 290 -25.55 27.23 -12.42
CA VAL A 290 -24.43 27.91 -11.78
C VAL A 290 -23.14 27.59 -12.53
N LYS A 291 -22.38 28.62 -12.92
CA LYS A 291 -21.11 28.47 -13.64
C LYS A 291 -20.14 27.56 -12.88
N ASN A 292 -19.42 26.72 -13.61
CA ASN A 292 -18.41 25.76 -13.08
C ASN A 292 -18.94 24.73 -12.06
N ARG A 293 -20.26 24.56 -11.94
CA ARG A 293 -20.90 23.57 -11.05
C ARG A 293 -21.56 22.41 -11.79
N PHE A 294 -21.32 22.28 -13.09
CA PHE A 294 -21.70 21.12 -13.89
C PHE A 294 -20.55 20.12 -14.01
N LYS A 295 -20.82 18.83 -13.78
CA LYS A 295 -19.86 17.74 -13.95
C LYS A 295 -20.54 16.54 -14.60
N ASP A 296 -20.00 16.13 -15.74
CA ASP A 296 -20.44 14.94 -16.46
C ASP A 296 -19.56 13.73 -16.09
N TYR A 297 -20.03 12.93 -15.13
CA TYR A 297 -19.37 11.65 -14.79
C TYR A 297 -19.88 10.47 -15.63
N ILE A 298 -20.78 10.69 -16.60
CA ILE A 298 -21.15 9.64 -17.56
C ILE A 298 -20.04 9.51 -18.59
N VAL A 299 -19.58 10.64 -19.15
CA VAL A 299 -18.46 10.70 -20.12
C VAL A 299 -17.12 10.49 -19.44
N LYS A 300 -16.93 11.05 -18.23
CA LYS A 300 -15.71 10.90 -17.44
C LYS A 300 -16.01 10.22 -16.10
N PRO A 301 -16.22 8.89 -16.06
CA PRO A 301 -16.44 8.16 -14.82
C PRO A 301 -15.31 8.34 -13.82
N LYS A 302 -15.62 8.25 -12.53
CA LYS A 302 -14.57 8.23 -11.50
C LYS A 302 -13.81 6.90 -11.54
N SER A 303 -12.65 6.84 -10.88
CA SER A 303 -11.82 5.63 -10.78
C SER A 303 -12.58 4.42 -10.22
N ASN A 304 -13.53 4.64 -9.30
CA ASN A 304 -14.39 3.58 -8.76
C ASN A 304 -15.60 3.23 -9.65
N GLY A 305 -15.64 3.74 -10.88
CA GLY A 305 -16.71 3.53 -11.86
C GLY A 305 -18.02 4.26 -11.55
N TYR A 306 -18.01 5.23 -10.65
CA TYR A 306 -19.16 6.09 -10.41
C TYR A 306 -19.54 6.92 -11.65
N GLN A 307 -20.82 6.87 -12.02
CA GLN A 307 -21.41 7.60 -13.14
C GLN A 307 -22.68 8.35 -12.72
N SER A 308 -22.79 9.62 -13.10
CA SER A 308 -23.95 10.50 -12.91
C SER A 308 -23.67 11.88 -13.54
N LEU A 309 -24.71 12.60 -13.95
CA LEU A 309 -24.63 14.03 -14.24
C LEU A 309 -24.87 14.81 -12.96
N HIS A 310 -23.96 15.72 -12.61
CA HIS A 310 -24.11 16.62 -11.47
C HIS A 310 -24.29 18.03 -11.97
N THR A 311 -25.33 18.71 -11.53
CA THR A 311 -25.56 20.11 -11.84
C THR A 311 -26.03 20.86 -10.61
N THR A 312 -25.62 22.12 -10.49
CA THR A 312 -26.15 23.05 -9.50
C THR A 312 -26.87 24.15 -10.24
N VAL A 313 -28.12 24.41 -9.86
CA VAL A 313 -29.01 25.37 -10.52
C VAL A 313 -29.65 26.29 -9.49
N THR A 314 -30.09 27.46 -9.92
CA THR A 314 -30.81 28.42 -9.09
C THR A 314 -32.19 28.68 -9.70
N ASP A 315 -33.23 28.58 -8.88
CA ASP A 315 -34.59 28.96 -9.28
C ASP A 315 -34.74 30.48 -9.11
N LEU A 316 -34.80 31.21 -10.24
CA LEU A 316 -35.01 32.67 -10.26
C LEU A 316 -36.48 33.05 -10.40
N ARG A 317 -37.38 32.07 -10.57
CA ARG A 317 -38.82 32.28 -10.82
C ARG A 317 -39.68 32.14 -9.55
N ASP A 318 -39.06 31.90 -8.40
CA ASP A 318 -39.70 32.06 -7.10
C ASP A 318 -39.58 33.53 -6.67
N ASP A 319 -40.71 34.16 -6.42
CA ASP A 319 -40.87 35.57 -6.01
C ASP A 319 -40.34 35.86 -4.59
N ASP A 320 -39.63 34.90 -3.99
CA ASP A 320 -39.19 34.94 -2.60
C ASP A 320 -37.67 35.23 -2.51
N PRO A 321 -37.26 36.50 -2.31
CA PRO A 321 -35.87 36.92 -2.28
C PRO A 321 -35.03 36.29 -1.15
N GLU A 322 -35.65 35.65 -0.15
CA GLU A 322 -34.94 34.87 0.89
C GLU A 322 -34.48 33.47 0.42
N TYR A 323 -34.95 33.00 -0.73
CA TYR A 323 -34.85 31.58 -1.13
C TYR A 323 -34.15 31.32 -2.46
N SER A 324 -33.36 32.26 -2.98
CA SER A 324 -32.39 32.02 -4.07
C SER A 324 -31.27 31.09 -3.60
N ARG A 325 -31.59 29.80 -3.44
CA ARG A 325 -30.69 28.76 -2.98
C ARG A 325 -30.25 27.91 -4.14
N SER A 326 -28.97 27.56 -4.12
CA SER A 326 -28.41 26.54 -5.01
C SER A 326 -29.09 25.20 -4.79
N ILE A 327 -29.59 24.60 -5.88
CA ILE A 327 -30.19 23.27 -5.90
C ILE A 327 -29.19 22.33 -6.57
N GLU A 328 -28.59 21.42 -5.80
CA GLU A 328 -27.73 20.35 -6.35
C GLU A 328 -28.59 19.18 -6.84
N ILE A 329 -28.47 18.81 -8.11
CA ILE A 329 -29.22 17.72 -8.75
C ILE A 329 -28.25 16.69 -9.32
N GLN A 330 -28.52 15.42 -9.04
CA GLN A 330 -27.80 14.25 -9.55
C GLN A 330 -28.74 13.46 -10.46
N ILE A 331 -28.40 13.34 -11.73
CA ILE A 331 -29.19 12.61 -12.72
C ILE A 331 -28.40 11.36 -13.11
N ARG A 332 -29.05 10.19 -13.13
CA ARG A 332 -28.42 8.92 -13.50
C ARG A 332 -29.45 7.85 -13.86
N THR A 333 -29.02 6.79 -14.54
CA THR A 333 -29.90 5.65 -14.82
C THR A 333 -30.09 4.73 -13.61
N HIS A 334 -31.08 3.83 -13.64
CA HIS A 334 -31.22 2.77 -12.62
C HIS A 334 -29.97 1.89 -12.52
N LYS A 335 -29.30 1.58 -13.66
CA LYS A 335 -28.04 0.82 -13.68
C LYS A 335 -26.91 1.59 -12.99
N MET A 336 -26.76 2.87 -13.31
CA MET A 336 -25.76 3.75 -12.67
C MET A 336 -26.06 3.96 -11.19
N HIS A 337 -27.34 4.03 -10.80
CA HIS A 337 -27.74 4.10 -9.40
C HIS A 337 -27.29 2.87 -8.65
N ARG A 338 -27.57 1.66 -9.17
CA ARG A 338 -27.12 0.41 -8.55
C ARG A 338 -25.61 0.32 -8.44
N MET A 339 -24.87 0.70 -9.49
CA MET A 339 -23.40 0.77 -9.48
C MET A 339 -22.88 1.74 -8.42
N ALA A 340 -23.52 2.90 -8.25
CA ALA A 340 -23.07 3.89 -7.29
C ALA A 340 -23.35 3.54 -5.82
N GLU A 341 -24.36 2.70 -5.55
CA GLU A 341 -24.65 2.24 -4.18
C GLU A 341 -23.83 0.99 -3.85
N TYR A 342 -23.80 0.00 -4.74
CA TYR A 342 -23.19 -1.32 -4.47
C TYR A 342 -21.81 -1.52 -5.11
N GLY A 343 -21.30 -0.54 -5.86
CA GLY A 343 -19.96 -0.57 -6.44
C GLY A 343 -19.72 -1.78 -7.33
N VAL A 344 -18.50 -2.33 -7.25
CA VAL A 344 -18.08 -3.50 -8.02
C VAL A 344 -18.95 -4.74 -7.72
N ALA A 345 -19.60 -4.83 -6.55
CA ALA A 345 -20.55 -5.93 -6.27
C ALA A 345 -21.78 -5.89 -7.21
N ALA A 346 -22.20 -4.70 -7.67
CA ALA A 346 -23.28 -4.56 -8.65
C ALA A 346 -22.91 -5.14 -10.04
N HIS A 347 -21.63 -5.16 -10.38
CA HIS A 347 -21.14 -5.63 -11.67
C HIS A 347 -21.19 -7.16 -11.79
N TRP A 348 -20.91 -7.87 -10.69
CA TRP A 348 -20.99 -9.34 -10.64
C TRP A 348 -22.41 -9.86 -10.87
N LEU A 349 -23.40 -9.22 -10.24
CA LEU A 349 -24.82 -9.44 -10.47
C LEU A 349 -25.23 -9.39 -11.96
N TYR A 350 -24.57 -8.52 -12.75
CA TYR A 350 -24.86 -8.36 -14.17
C TYR A 350 -24.23 -9.46 -15.03
N LYS A 351 -23.02 -9.91 -14.67
CA LYS A 351 -22.35 -11.02 -15.36
C LYS A 351 -23.05 -12.36 -15.12
N GLU A 352 -23.53 -12.61 -13.91
CA GLU A 352 -24.21 -13.86 -13.56
C GLU A 352 -25.57 -14.00 -14.27
N LYS A 353 -26.35 -12.91 -14.39
CA LYS A 353 -27.60 -12.91 -15.18
C LYS A 353 -27.40 -13.17 -16.68
N ARG A 354 -26.23 -12.86 -17.24
CA ARG A 354 -25.86 -13.22 -18.62
C ARG A 354 -25.42 -14.68 -18.77
N LEU A 355 -24.98 -15.32 -17.69
CA LEU A 355 -24.49 -16.70 -17.66
C LEU A 355 -25.55 -17.70 -17.17
N ALA A 356 -26.70 -17.24 -16.69
CA ALA A 356 -27.85 -18.09 -16.39
C ALA A 356 -28.29 -18.83 -17.69
N PRO A 357 -28.18 -20.17 -17.76
CA PRO A 357 -28.52 -20.89 -18.98
C PRO A 357 -30.04 -20.85 -19.18
N LYS A 358 -30.50 -20.40 -20.34
CA LYS A 358 -31.73 -20.95 -20.91
C LYS A 358 -31.46 -22.44 -21.11
N GLU A 359 -32.30 -23.30 -20.53
CA GLU A 359 -32.26 -24.76 -20.65
C GLU A 359 -31.81 -25.21 -22.04
N LYS A 360 -30.56 -25.68 -22.14
CA LYS A 360 -30.06 -26.59 -23.20
C LYS A 360 -28.60 -26.98 -22.91
N THR A 361 -28.45 -28.23 -22.50
CA THR A 361 -27.29 -29.12 -22.65
C THR A 361 -25.96 -28.68 -22.02
N ALA A 362 -25.74 -29.14 -20.79
CA ALA A 362 -24.53 -28.92 -19.98
C ALA A 362 -23.23 -29.51 -20.57
N GLU A 363 -23.30 -30.39 -21.57
CA GLU A 363 -22.12 -31.08 -22.12
C GLU A 363 -21.36 -30.27 -23.18
N LEU A 364 -22.00 -29.32 -23.86
CA LEU A 364 -21.34 -28.53 -24.92
C LEU A 364 -20.60 -27.29 -24.36
N ILE A 365 -20.91 -26.90 -23.13
CA ILE A 365 -20.39 -25.71 -22.46
C ILE A 365 -18.95 -25.94 -21.97
N ASN A 366 -18.62 -27.16 -21.51
CA ASN A 366 -17.28 -27.46 -20.98
C ASN A 366 -16.16 -27.47 -22.04
N LYS A 367 -16.49 -27.67 -23.33
CA LYS A 367 -15.52 -27.63 -24.43
C LYS A 367 -15.25 -26.21 -24.95
N THR A 368 -16.19 -25.28 -24.76
CA THR A 368 -16.03 -23.88 -25.24
C THR A 368 -15.47 -22.93 -24.19
N LEU A 369 -15.48 -23.29 -22.90
CA LEU A 369 -14.85 -22.48 -21.84
C LEU A 369 -13.31 -22.59 -21.82
N THR A 370 -12.74 -23.72 -22.22
CA THR A 370 -11.28 -23.94 -22.25
C THR A 370 -10.58 -23.25 -23.44
N GLU A 371 -11.30 -22.99 -24.53
CA GLU A 371 -10.74 -22.31 -25.71
C GLU A 371 -10.91 -20.77 -25.66
N LYS A 372 -11.89 -20.26 -24.90
CA LYS A 372 -12.16 -18.80 -24.80
C LYS A 372 -11.31 -18.06 -23.77
N THR A 373 -10.60 -18.75 -22.88
CA THR A 373 -9.64 -18.12 -21.94
C THR A 373 -8.38 -17.57 -22.62
N LYS A 374 -8.17 -17.82 -23.92
CA LYS A 374 -6.99 -17.35 -24.68
C LYS A 374 -7.24 -16.23 -25.68
N ARG A 375 -8.46 -15.71 -25.86
CA ARG A 375 -8.71 -14.52 -26.68
C ARG A 375 -9.34 -13.42 -25.84
N GLY A 376 -8.53 -12.40 -25.55
CA GLY A 376 -8.95 -11.20 -24.84
C GLY A 376 -10.17 -10.58 -25.51
N SER A 377 -11.29 -10.55 -24.77
CA SER A 377 -12.41 -9.67 -25.09
C SER A 377 -12.10 -8.29 -24.51
N GLU A 378 -11.81 -7.37 -25.42
CA GLU A 378 -11.60 -5.96 -25.14
C GLU A 378 -12.86 -5.29 -24.53
N LYS A 379 -12.61 -4.44 -23.52
CA LYS A 379 -13.35 -3.19 -23.20
C LYS A 379 -14.80 -3.28 -22.70
N GLU A 380 -15.02 -3.98 -21.58
CA GLU A 380 -16.02 -3.56 -20.55
C GLU A 380 -15.51 -3.86 -19.12
N THR A 381 -14.19 -3.91 -18.94
CA THR A 381 -13.61 -3.96 -17.60
C THR A 381 -13.57 -2.54 -17.05
N MET A 382 -14.45 -2.26 -16.08
CA MET A 382 -14.30 -1.13 -15.16
C MET A 382 -12.81 -0.95 -14.81
N PRO A 383 -12.29 0.28 -14.67
CA PRO A 383 -10.91 0.52 -14.27
C PRO A 383 -10.70 0.13 -12.80
N ILE A 384 -10.77 -1.17 -12.50
CA ILE A 384 -10.21 -1.83 -11.32
C ILE A 384 -8.67 -1.96 -11.51
N ILE A 385 -8.12 -1.27 -12.52
CA ILE A 385 -6.82 -1.51 -13.17
C ILE A 385 -5.62 -1.14 -12.26
N ASP A 386 -5.84 -0.65 -11.04
CA ASP A 386 -4.73 -0.27 -10.14
C ASP A 386 -4.96 -0.64 -8.66
N LEU A 387 -5.87 -1.59 -8.39
CA LEU A 387 -6.16 -2.04 -7.01
C LEU A 387 -5.23 -3.16 -6.53
N PHE A 388 -4.56 -3.86 -7.45
CA PHE A 388 -3.67 -4.96 -7.16
C PHE A 388 -2.26 -4.55 -7.59
N SER A 389 -1.48 -4.02 -6.66
CA SER A 389 -0.05 -3.78 -6.88
C SER A 389 0.68 -5.11 -6.97
N ASP A 390 1.72 -5.20 -7.81
CA ASP A 390 2.68 -6.32 -7.80
C ASP A 390 3.52 -6.39 -6.51
N ASN A 391 3.32 -5.46 -5.57
CA ASN A 391 4.03 -5.43 -4.31
C ASN A 391 3.38 -6.36 -3.28
N ILE A 392 4.22 -6.92 -2.42
CA ILE A 392 3.80 -7.65 -1.22
C ILE A 392 3.84 -6.75 0.00
N TYR A 393 2.95 -7.05 0.95
CA TYR A 393 2.83 -6.29 2.19
C TYR A 393 3.09 -7.22 3.37
N VAL A 394 4.21 -7.01 4.05
CA VAL A 394 4.68 -7.87 5.13
C VAL A 394 4.64 -7.10 6.44
N MET A 395 4.27 -7.77 7.54
CA MET A 395 4.08 -7.15 8.84
C MET A 395 5.23 -7.50 9.80
N THR A 396 5.66 -6.54 10.61
CA THR A 396 6.58 -6.76 11.73
C THR A 396 5.83 -7.32 12.95
N PRO A 397 6.51 -7.93 13.94
CA PRO A 397 5.85 -8.36 15.18
C PRO A 397 5.21 -7.20 15.95
N ALA A 398 5.72 -5.97 15.76
CA ALA A 398 5.15 -4.74 16.30
C ALA A 398 3.94 -4.21 15.50
N ARG A 399 3.43 -4.99 14.54
CA ARG A 399 2.28 -4.68 13.67
C ARG A 399 2.48 -3.47 12.76
N GLU A 400 3.70 -3.24 12.30
CA GLU A 400 3.96 -2.27 11.22
C GLU A 400 4.02 -2.97 9.87
N ILE A 401 3.40 -2.38 8.87
CA ILE A 401 3.38 -2.93 7.50
C ILE A 401 4.54 -2.30 6.71
N ARG A 402 5.26 -3.15 5.97
CA ARG A 402 6.28 -2.76 5.00
C ARG A 402 5.88 -3.25 3.62
N GLU A 403 5.98 -2.35 2.66
CA GLU A 403 5.81 -2.65 1.24
C GLU A 403 7.13 -3.14 0.67
N LEU A 404 7.09 -4.26 -0.04
CA LEU A 404 8.22 -4.90 -0.70
C LEU A 404 7.81 -5.33 -2.12
N PRO A 405 8.75 -5.44 -3.07
CA PRO A 405 8.43 -6.00 -4.38
C PRO A 405 8.02 -7.47 -4.27
N ASN A 406 7.32 -8.00 -5.27
CA ASN A 406 7.07 -9.43 -5.37
C ASN A 406 8.37 -10.24 -5.25
N GLU A 407 8.27 -11.44 -4.70
CA GLU A 407 9.40 -12.34 -4.47
C GLU A 407 10.47 -11.83 -3.49
N ALA A 408 10.22 -10.74 -2.76
CA ALA A 408 11.16 -10.27 -1.76
C ALA A 408 11.40 -11.32 -0.67
N THR A 409 12.62 -11.34 -0.16
CA THR A 409 13.10 -12.33 0.81
C THR A 409 13.09 -11.77 2.24
N PRO A 410 13.22 -12.62 3.29
CA PRO A 410 13.43 -12.14 4.66
C PRO A 410 14.59 -11.17 4.81
N VAL A 411 15.65 -11.31 4.01
CA VAL A 411 16.78 -10.37 4.02
C VAL A 411 16.38 -9.02 3.45
N ASP A 412 15.62 -8.98 2.35
CA ASP A 412 15.04 -7.73 1.83
C ASP A 412 14.20 -7.01 2.89
N PHE A 413 13.36 -7.77 3.62
CA PHE A 413 12.55 -7.24 4.71
C PHE A 413 13.40 -6.70 5.87
N ALA A 414 14.46 -7.40 6.26
CA ALA A 414 15.36 -6.95 7.32
C ALA A 414 16.03 -5.60 6.98
N TYR A 415 16.51 -5.42 5.74
CA TYR A 415 17.05 -4.14 5.28
C TYR A 415 15.99 -3.05 5.10
N ALA A 416 14.74 -3.42 4.80
CA ALA A 416 13.62 -2.48 4.75
C ALA A 416 13.19 -1.95 6.14
N ILE A 417 13.44 -2.73 7.20
CA ILE A 417 13.31 -2.26 8.59
C ILE A 417 14.46 -1.30 8.91
N HIS A 418 15.70 -1.79 8.83
CA HIS A 418 16.89 -1.00 9.11
C HIS A 418 18.15 -1.68 8.58
N SER A 419 19.14 -0.89 8.13
CA SER A 419 20.41 -1.46 7.61
C SER A 419 21.16 -2.29 8.66
N GLU A 420 21.14 -1.90 9.94
CA GLU A 420 21.80 -2.65 11.02
C GLU A 420 21.10 -4.01 11.31
N VAL A 421 19.77 -4.05 11.22
CA VAL A 421 18.99 -5.29 11.38
C VAL A 421 19.33 -6.23 10.21
N GLY A 422 19.34 -5.69 8.98
CA GLY A 422 19.78 -6.41 7.78
C GLY A 422 21.19 -6.96 7.93
N ASN A 423 22.15 -6.15 8.39
CA ASN A 423 23.54 -6.57 8.54
C ASN A 423 23.72 -7.72 9.54
N ARG A 424 22.95 -7.70 10.63
CA ARG A 424 23.04 -8.66 11.73
C ARG A 424 22.08 -9.85 11.59
N THR A 425 21.40 -10.01 10.46
CA THR A 425 20.39 -11.06 10.25
C THR A 425 21.01 -12.46 10.23
N THR A 426 20.61 -13.32 11.17
CA THR A 426 21.04 -14.73 11.24
C THR A 426 19.96 -15.70 10.75
N GLY A 427 18.69 -15.34 10.92
CA GLY A 427 17.55 -16.16 10.54
C GLY A 427 16.27 -15.35 10.55
N ALA A 428 15.17 -15.96 10.10
CA ALA A 428 13.86 -15.33 10.10
C ALA A 428 12.78 -16.34 10.47
N LYS A 429 11.70 -15.86 11.06
CA LYS A 429 10.46 -16.61 11.24
C LYS A 429 9.34 -15.91 10.49
N ALA A 430 8.59 -16.66 9.69
CA ALA A 430 7.36 -16.20 9.06
C ALA A 430 6.17 -16.87 9.76
N ASN A 431 5.24 -16.07 10.28
CA ASN A 431 4.06 -16.54 11.01
C ASN A 431 4.41 -17.49 12.19
N GLY A 432 5.52 -17.21 12.88
CA GLY A 432 6.03 -17.99 14.00
C GLY A 432 6.86 -19.23 13.61
N VAL A 433 6.91 -19.60 12.33
CA VAL A 433 7.67 -20.76 11.82
C VAL A 433 9.01 -20.30 11.24
N ILE A 434 10.10 -20.99 11.57
CA ILE A 434 11.43 -20.69 11.02
C ILE A 434 11.39 -20.86 9.50
N THR A 435 11.79 -19.82 8.77
CA THR A 435 11.88 -19.82 7.32
C THR A 435 13.31 -19.61 6.84
N ARG A 436 13.60 -20.06 5.62
CA ARG A 436 14.91 -19.86 5.00
C ARG A 436 15.08 -18.41 4.53
N LEU A 437 16.30 -17.89 4.61
CA LEU A 437 16.60 -16.49 4.22
C LEU A 437 16.42 -16.22 2.73
N ASP A 438 16.45 -17.25 1.89
CA ASP A 438 16.24 -17.22 0.43
C ASP A 438 14.78 -17.46 0.02
N SER A 439 13.89 -17.77 0.97
CA SER A 439 12.47 -18.02 0.67
C SER A 439 11.71 -16.74 0.33
N ASN A 440 10.73 -16.85 -0.56
CA ASN A 440 9.85 -15.74 -0.91
C ASN A 440 8.84 -15.47 0.20
N LEU A 441 8.68 -14.19 0.56
CA LEU A 441 7.63 -13.73 1.45
C LEU A 441 6.31 -13.53 0.70
N HIS A 442 5.19 -13.66 1.39
CA HIS A 442 3.86 -13.44 0.84
C HIS A 442 3.14 -12.30 1.56
N SER A 443 2.19 -11.67 0.88
CA SER A 443 1.34 -10.64 1.48
C SER A 443 0.58 -11.17 2.68
N GLY A 444 0.65 -10.42 3.78
CA GLY A 444 0.05 -10.74 5.06
C GLY A 444 0.87 -11.64 5.97
N ASP A 445 2.10 -12.01 5.58
CA ASP A 445 3.01 -12.70 6.49
C ASP A 445 3.48 -11.76 7.61
N THR A 446 3.52 -12.29 8.84
CA THR A 446 4.19 -11.63 9.97
C THR A 446 5.61 -12.17 10.07
N VAL A 447 6.60 -11.33 9.81
CA VAL A 447 8.01 -11.74 9.75
C VAL A 447 8.79 -11.19 10.95
N GLU A 448 9.40 -12.09 11.70
CA GLU A 448 10.33 -11.79 12.80
C GLU A 448 11.76 -12.08 12.32
N ILE A 449 12.63 -11.07 12.38
CA ILE A 449 14.04 -11.23 12.01
C ILE A 449 14.84 -11.53 13.27
N MET A 450 15.62 -12.61 13.23
CA MET A 450 16.57 -12.98 14.28
C MET A 450 17.91 -12.35 13.97
N THR A 451 18.47 -11.62 14.94
CA THR A 451 19.76 -10.91 14.77
C THR A 451 20.81 -11.37 15.77
N SER A 452 22.08 -11.33 15.38
CA SER A 452 23.23 -11.55 16.28
C SER A 452 24.26 -10.43 16.14
N PRO A 453 24.86 -9.93 17.24
CA PRO A 453 25.90 -8.89 17.17
C PRO A 453 27.15 -9.29 16.37
N ARG A 454 27.45 -10.60 16.29
CA ARG A 454 28.61 -11.14 15.56
C ARG A 454 28.33 -11.43 14.09
N GLN A 455 27.07 -11.33 13.67
CA GLN A 455 26.67 -11.64 12.32
C GLN A 455 26.97 -10.47 11.39
N GLU A 456 27.51 -10.80 10.23
CA GLU A 456 27.81 -9.85 9.17
C GLU A 456 27.20 -10.30 7.84
N PRO A 457 26.97 -9.36 6.90
CA PRO A 457 26.49 -9.69 5.57
C PRO A 457 27.39 -10.69 4.84
N LYS A 458 26.77 -11.64 4.14
CA LYS A 458 27.47 -12.62 3.29
C LYS A 458 27.32 -12.26 1.82
N LYS A 459 28.34 -12.60 1.01
CA LYS A 459 28.32 -12.40 -0.44
C LYS A 459 27.18 -13.15 -1.12
N GLU A 460 26.86 -14.35 -0.65
CA GLU A 460 25.75 -15.21 -1.11
C GLU A 460 24.39 -14.51 -1.06
N TRP A 461 24.19 -13.55 -0.14
CA TRP A 461 22.92 -12.82 -0.05
C TRP A 461 22.62 -11.99 -1.29
N LEU A 462 23.65 -11.59 -2.05
CA LEU A 462 23.47 -10.83 -3.28
C LEU A 462 22.76 -11.62 -4.39
N GLU A 463 22.73 -12.95 -4.30
CA GLU A 463 22.13 -13.84 -5.30
C GLU A 463 20.60 -13.87 -5.21
N PHE A 464 20.04 -13.85 -4.00
CA PHE A 464 18.60 -13.98 -3.78
C PHE A 464 17.89 -12.67 -3.39
N VAL A 465 18.63 -11.66 -2.90
CA VAL A 465 18.06 -10.35 -2.55
C VAL A 465 17.52 -9.62 -3.79
N LYS A 466 16.24 -9.24 -3.72
CA LYS A 466 15.50 -8.65 -4.85
C LYS A 466 15.58 -7.13 -4.87
N THR A 467 15.61 -6.48 -3.70
CA THR A 467 15.55 -5.02 -3.61
C THR A 467 16.91 -4.38 -3.91
N ARG A 468 16.89 -3.28 -4.68
CA ARG A 468 18.08 -2.47 -4.95
C ARG A 468 18.67 -1.89 -3.65
N HIS A 469 17.81 -1.54 -2.70
CA HIS A 469 18.22 -0.97 -1.42
C HIS A 469 19.09 -1.97 -0.62
N ALA A 470 18.57 -3.18 -0.38
CA ALA A 470 19.32 -4.22 0.33
C ALA A 470 20.60 -4.60 -0.41
N ARG A 471 20.54 -4.77 -1.74
CA ARG A 471 21.72 -5.08 -2.56
C ARG A 471 22.84 -4.04 -2.41
N ASN A 472 22.49 -2.76 -2.43
CA ASN A 472 23.47 -1.68 -2.27
C ASN A 472 24.05 -1.65 -0.85
N LYS A 473 23.23 -1.86 0.19
CA LYS A 473 23.68 -1.90 1.59
C LYS A 473 24.58 -3.09 1.88
N ILE A 474 24.25 -4.27 1.35
CA ILE A 474 25.09 -5.47 1.45
C ILE A 474 26.44 -5.22 0.77
N LYS A 475 26.44 -4.70 -0.46
CA LYS A 475 27.69 -4.37 -1.17
C LYS A 475 28.54 -3.39 -0.36
N HIS A 476 27.94 -2.32 0.16
CA HIS A 476 28.65 -1.35 0.98
C HIS A 476 29.31 -2.01 2.20
N ALA A 477 28.56 -2.80 2.96
CA ALA A 477 29.08 -3.49 4.15
C ALA A 477 30.20 -4.49 3.81
N LEU A 478 30.09 -5.22 2.69
CA LEU A 478 31.14 -6.12 2.21
C LEU A 478 32.41 -5.35 1.79
N HIS A 479 32.25 -4.21 1.12
CA HIS A 479 33.38 -3.35 0.73
C HIS A 479 34.07 -2.73 1.95
N GLU A 480 33.31 -2.28 2.93
CA GLU A 480 33.82 -1.73 4.19
C GLU A 480 34.61 -2.80 4.96
N ARG A 481 34.05 -4.01 5.10
CA ARG A 481 34.79 -5.14 5.69
C ARG A 481 36.08 -5.46 4.95
N SER A 482 36.03 -5.51 3.61
CA SER A 482 37.22 -5.79 2.80
C SER A 482 38.28 -4.70 2.98
N ARG A 483 37.86 -3.44 3.04
CA ARG A 483 38.74 -2.30 3.30
C ARG A 483 39.39 -2.41 4.68
N ASP A 484 38.62 -2.80 5.68
CA ASP A 484 39.09 -2.96 7.05
C ASP A 484 40.11 -4.10 7.21
N LEU A 485 39.91 -5.21 6.50
CA LEU A 485 40.86 -6.32 6.45
C LEU A 485 42.16 -5.89 5.78
N LEU A 486 42.08 -5.31 4.58
CA LEU A 486 43.25 -4.82 3.84
C LEU A 486 44.02 -3.76 4.63
N ARG A 487 43.32 -2.87 5.35
CA ARG A 487 43.97 -1.89 6.24
C ARG A 487 44.75 -2.55 7.37
N LYS A 488 44.22 -3.61 8.00
CA LYS A 488 44.91 -4.35 9.05
C LYS A 488 46.12 -5.11 8.51
N GLU A 489 45.96 -5.76 7.36
CA GLU A 489 47.07 -6.44 6.68
C GLU A 489 48.17 -5.44 6.29
N GLY A 490 47.79 -4.29 5.73
CA GLY A 490 48.73 -3.21 5.40
C GLY A 490 49.47 -2.67 6.62
N LEU A 491 48.80 -2.58 7.78
CA LEU A 491 49.43 -2.22 9.05
C LEU A 491 50.47 -3.24 9.48
N GLU A 492 50.15 -4.54 9.43
CA GLU A 492 51.09 -5.61 9.78
C GLU A 492 52.30 -5.66 8.83
N ILE A 493 52.08 -5.46 7.54
CA ILE A 493 53.14 -5.38 6.52
C ILE A 493 54.05 -4.19 6.81
N LEU A 494 53.48 -3.02 7.06
CA LEU A 494 54.23 -1.80 7.34
C LEU A 494 54.99 -1.89 8.67
N GLU A 495 54.39 -2.49 9.70
CA GLU A 495 55.03 -2.68 11.00
C GLU A 495 56.25 -3.60 10.90
N ARG A 496 56.13 -4.70 10.13
CA ARG A 496 57.27 -5.61 9.86
C ARG A 496 58.39 -4.88 9.13
N GLU A 497 58.06 -4.19 8.05
CA GLU A 497 59.02 -3.42 7.25
C GLU A 497 59.77 -2.36 8.09
N PHE A 498 59.04 -1.65 8.95
CA PHE A 498 59.63 -0.61 9.81
C PHE A 498 60.51 -1.23 10.88
N ARG A 499 60.08 -2.34 11.50
CA ARG A 499 60.86 -3.06 12.51
C ARG A 499 62.17 -3.59 11.95
N ASP A 500 62.16 -4.16 10.74
CA ASP A 500 63.35 -4.69 10.07
C ASP A 500 64.40 -3.59 9.76
N HIS A 501 63.98 -2.33 9.70
CA HIS A 501 64.83 -1.17 9.39
C HIS A 501 65.01 -0.20 10.58
N GLY A 502 64.74 -0.67 11.81
CA GLY A 502 64.98 0.11 13.04
C GLY A 502 64.00 1.26 13.29
N LEU A 503 62.86 1.30 12.59
CA LEU A 503 61.80 2.29 12.79
C LEU A 503 60.70 1.72 13.69
N HIS A 504 60.20 2.54 14.60
CA HIS A 504 59.09 2.17 15.50
C HIS A 504 57.78 2.82 15.06
N LEU A 505 56.94 2.07 14.32
CA LEU A 505 55.67 2.56 13.78
C LEU A 505 54.76 3.18 14.85
N ASN A 506 54.60 2.54 16.01
CA ASN A 506 53.76 3.04 17.11
C ASN A 506 54.21 4.41 17.63
N ARG A 507 55.52 4.69 17.62
CA ARG A 507 56.06 6.00 18.01
C ARG A 507 55.72 7.06 16.96
N LEU A 508 55.91 6.74 15.69
CA LEU A 508 55.63 7.64 14.56
C LEU A 508 54.14 7.99 14.43
N VAL A 509 53.25 7.03 14.72
CA VAL A 509 51.80 7.25 14.77
C VAL A 509 51.44 8.16 15.94
N ARG A 510 51.99 7.91 17.14
CA ARG A 510 51.71 8.71 18.35
C ARG A 510 52.20 10.16 18.22
N GLU A 511 53.33 10.36 17.56
CA GLU A 511 53.90 11.69 17.26
C GLU A 511 53.16 12.40 16.10
N GLY A 512 52.18 11.76 15.46
CA GLY A 512 51.43 12.32 14.33
C GLY A 512 52.24 12.40 13.02
N ARG A 513 53.46 11.87 12.99
CA ARG A 513 54.37 11.96 11.83
C ARG A 513 53.90 11.13 10.64
N MET A 514 53.30 9.96 10.90
CA MET A 514 52.71 9.15 9.84
C MET A 514 51.59 9.88 9.09
N GLU A 515 50.74 10.58 9.83
CA GLU A 515 49.63 11.36 9.24
C GLU A 515 50.17 12.58 8.47
N HIS A 516 51.19 13.26 9.02
CA HIS A 516 51.84 14.38 8.34
C HIS A 516 52.47 13.98 7.00
N GLU A 517 53.32 12.93 6.99
CA GLU A 517 53.99 12.48 5.78
C GLU A 517 53.02 11.90 4.75
N SER A 518 51.98 11.18 5.19
CA SER A 518 50.93 10.66 4.29
C SER A 518 50.23 11.79 3.53
N ARG A 519 49.91 12.89 4.22
CA ARG A 519 49.31 14.09 3.62
C ARG A 519 50.31 14.85 2.74
N HIS A 520 51.56 14.97 3.16
CA HIS A 520 52.57 15.71 2.41
C HIS A 520 52.96 15.01 1.09
N GLN A 521 53.17 13.70 1.12
CA GLN A 521 53.70 12.95 -0.03
C GLN A 521 52.63 12.49 -1.02
N LYS A 522 51.44 12.12 -0.52
CA LYS A 522 50.37 11.53 -1.35
C LYS A 522 49.03 12.27 -1.24
N ASN A 523 48.92 13.30 -0.39
CA ASN A 523 47.67 14.01 -0.11
C ASN A 523 46.53 13.07 0.32
N GLN A 524 46.83 12.09 1.15
CA GLN A 524 45.89 11.09 1.67
C GLN A 524 46.07 10.93 3.18
N GLU A 525 45.03 10.47 3.85
CA GLU A 525 45.08 10.11 5.28
C GLU A 525 45.87 8.81 5.48
N PHE A 526 46.50 8.65 6.64
CA PHE A 526 47.32 7.47 6.94
C PHE A 526 46.52 6.16 6.83
N ASP A 527 45.26 6.17 7.26
CA ASP A 527 44.35 5.01 7.13
C ASP A 527 44.15 4.57 5.67
N HIS A 528 44.13 5.52 4.73
CA HIS A 528 44.03 5.20 3.31
C HIS A 528 45.35 4.65 2.76
N ILE A 529 46.50 5.16 3.21
CA ILE A 529 47.82 4.61 2.88
C ILE A 529 47.93 3.16 3.35
N LEU A 530 47.48 2.85 4.57
CA LEU A 530 47.44 1.48 5.09
C LEU A 530 46.59 0.56 4.21
N PHE A 531 45.41 1.02 3.78
CA PHE A 531 44.58 0.29 2.83
C PHE A 531 45.32 0.04 1.50
N CYS A 532 45.99 1.06 0.93
CA CYS A 532 46.74 0.93 -0.31
C CYS A 532 47.95 -0.02 -0.20
N ILE A 533 48.56 -0.13 0.99
CA ILE A 533 49.62 -1.12 1.24
C ILE A 533 49.03 -2.53 1.24
N GLY A 534 47.90 -2.74 1.92
CA GLY A 534 47.23 -4.05 1.94
C GLY A 534 46.73 -4.50 0.57
N ASP A 535 46.21 -3.58 -0.22
CA ASP A 535 45.79 -3.82 -1.62
C ASP A 535 46.98 -3.96 -2.59
N GLY A 536 48.20 -3.66 -2.16
CA GLY A 536 49.43 -3.74 -2.98
C GLY A 536 49.63 -2.57 -3.95
N SER A 537 48.74 -1.58 -3.93
CA SER A 537 48.83 -0.34 -4.72
C SER A 537 50.02 0.55 -4.31
N ILE A 538 50.41 0.51 -3.04
CA ILE A 538 51.62 1.19 -2.52
C ILE A 538 52.52 0.15 -1.88
N ARG A 539 53.81 0.17 -2.21
CA ARG A 539 54.78 -0.74 -1.58
C ARG A 539 55.23 -0.18 -0.23
N SER A 540 55.38 -1.04 0.78
CA SER A 540 55.83 -0.64 2.13
C SER A 540 57.19 0.06 2.11
N GLU A 541 58.08 -0.30 1.18
CA GLU A 541 59.41 0.32 1.06
C GLU A 541 59.35 1.77 0.56
N GLU A 542 58.27 2.16 -0.15
CA GLU A 542 58.03 3.55 -0.56
C GLU A 542 57.67 4.41 0.65
N VAL A 543 56.81 3.91 1.53
CA VAL A 543 56.40 4.61 2.76
C VAL A 543 57.56 4.74 3.74
N ARG A 544 58.40 3.70 3.85
CA ARG A 544 59.63 3.74 4.65
C ARG A 544 60.58 4.85 4.20
N ARG A 545 60.67 5.10 2.89
CA ARG A 545 61.57 6.12 2.32
C ARG A 545 61.22 7.54 2.74
N TRP A 546 59.98 7.81 3.14
CA TRP A 546 59.57 9.13 3.67
C TRP A 546 60.31 9.50 4.96
N PHE A 547 60.87 8.51 5.67
CA PHE A 547 61.53 8.70 6.96
C PHE A 547 63.07 8.51 6.90
N LEU A 548 63.65 8.38 5.70
CA LEU A 548 65.10 8.20 5.54
C LEU A 548 65.93 9.48 5.72
N ASP A 549 65.34 10.66 5.54
CA ASP A 549 66.04 11.95 5.67
C ASP A 549 66.07 12.50 7.11
N ASP A 550 65.56 11.74 8.08
CA ASP A 550 65.46 12.19 9.46
C ASP A 550 66.78 11.98 10.21
N LYS A 551 67.54 13.07 10.39
CA LYS A 551 68.80 13.13 11.16
C LYS A 551 68.67 12.76 12.65
N ASN A 552 67.48 12.39 13.11
CA ASN A 552 67.20 11.96 14.49
C ASN A 552 67.20 10.44 14.69
N ILE A 553 67.60 9.65 13.69
CA ILE A 553 67.83 8.21 13.83
C ILE A 553 69.33 7.97 13.97
N THR A 554 69.89 8.26 15.15
CA THR A 554 71.15 7.67 15.58
C THR A 554 70.87 6.51 16.53
N PRO A 555 71.45 5.31 16.30
CA PRO A 555 71.63 4.33 17.36
C PRO A 555 72.63 4.92 18.35
N GLU A 556 72.23 5.10 19.61
CA GLU A 556 73.18 5.27 20.70
C GLU A 556 73.98 3.97 20.85
N ASN A 557 75.21 3.94 20.30
CA ASN A 557 76.43 3.65 21.04
C ASN A 557 77.67 3.49 20.13
N SER A 558 78.77 4.04 20.65
CA SER A 558 80.18 3.75 20.38
C SER A 558 80.84 4.24 19.07
N THR A 559 81.50 5.40 19.24
CA THR A 559 82.92 5.69 18.91
C THR A 559 83.41 5.61 17.47
N THR A 560 83.64 6.82 16.93
CA THR A 560 84.87 7.27 16.26
C THR A 560 85.66 6.24 15.45
N GLU A 561 85.66 6.44 14.12
CA GLU A 561 86.92 6.75 13.45
C GLU A 561 86.73 7.56 12.17
N THR A 562 87.63 8.51 12.03
CA THR A 562 87.68 9.64 11.10
C THR A 562 88.16 9.26 9.69
N LYS A 563 87.50 9.87 8.70
CA LYS A 563 88.00 10.41 7.42
C LYS A 563 89.32 9.83 6.87
N LYS A 564 89.25 9.32 5.63
CA LYS A 564 90.24 9.66 4.60
C LYS A 564 89.59 10.07 3.28
N ILE A 565 90.04 11.23 2.82
CA ILE A 565 89.72 11.96 1.60
C ILE A 565 90.67 11.47 0.48
N ALA A 566 90.18 11.37 -0.76
CA ALA A 566 90.89 11.75 -2.00
C ALA A 566 89.93 11.57 -3.19
N GLN A 567 89.30 12.63 -3.69
CA GLN A 567 89.78 13.54 -4.74
C GLN A 567 89.69 13.01 -6.18
N THR A 568 88.84 13.71 -6.95
CA THR A 568 89.06 14.21 -8.34
C THR A 568 88.94 13.22 -9.52
N LYS A 569 88.36 13.55 -10.69
CA LYS A 569 88.24 14.81 -11.43
C LYS A 569 87.05 14.76 -12.44
N ILE A 570 86.23 15.81 -12.43
CA ILE A 570 85.80 16.69 -13.55
C ILE A 570 85.89 16.11 -14.99
N LYS A 571 84.77 16.04 -15.73
CA LYS A 571 84.40 17.02 -16.79
C LYS A 571 83.08 16.73 -17.50
N SER A 572 82.27 17.78 -17.49
CA SER A 572 81.08 18.08 -18.27
C SER A 572 81.25 17.91 -19.79
N SER A 573 80.19 17.50 -20.49
CA SER A 573 79.72 18.28 -21.64
C SER A 573 78.24 17.99 -21.95
N LYS A 574 77.50 19.08 -22.20
CA LYS A 574 76.17 19.11 -22.78
C LYS A 574 76.18 18.57 -24.22
N LYS A 575 75.23 17.72 -24.58
CA LYS A 575 74.58 17.64 -25.90
C LYS A 575 73.11 17.24 -25.67
N LYS A 576 72.17 18.19 -25.68
CA LYS A 576 71.32 18.57 -26.84
C LYS A 576 70.80 17.37 -27.65
N ASN A 577 69.48 17.18 -27.52
CA ASN A 577 68.53 16.56 -28.44
C ASN A 577 69.08 16.16 -29.80
N THR A 578 68.93 14.87 -30.12
CA THR A 578 68.51 14.42 -31.45
C THR A 578 67.54 13.26 -31.27
N PHE A 579 66.27 13.55 -31.57
CA PHE A 579 65.31 12.55 -32.02
C PHE A 579 65.99 11.67 -33.07
N THR A 580 66.08 10.38 -32.79
CA THR A 580 66.23 9.36 -33.83
C THR A 580 65.01 8.48 -33.71
N THR A 581 64.12 8.66 -34.68
CA THR A 581 63.00 7.80 -35.00
C THR A 581 63.51 6.38 -35.20
N SER A 582 63.36 5.52 -34.19
CA SER A 582 63.31 4.09 -34.42
C SER A 582 61.96 3.79 -35.06
N GLU A 583 61.91 3.89 -36.38
CA GLU A 583 60.81 3.34 -37.18
C GLU A 583 60.64 1.86 -36.81
N GLY A 584 59.44 1.46 -36.40
CA GLY A 584 59.00 0.07 -36.51
C GLY A 584 58.45 -0.65 -35.27
N THR A 585 58.52 -0.09 -34.05
CA THR A 585 58.23 -0.93 -32.86
C THR A 585 56.80 -0.86 -32.31
N ILE A 586 55.97 0.11 -32.73
CA ILE A 586 54.59 0.24 -32.23
C ILE A 586 53.63 0.46 -33.40
N ILE A 587 52.79 -0.54 -33.68
CA ILE A 587 51.74 -0.50 -34.70
C ILE A 587 50.41 -0.40 -33.98
N VAL A 588 49.65 0.67 -34.23
CA VAL A 588 48.31 0.87 -33.66
C VAL A 588 47.30 0.59 -34.76
N ASP A 589 46.55 -0.51 -34.61
CA ASP A 589 45.43 -0.89 -35.50
C ASP A 589 45.78 -0.88 -37.01
N GLY A 590 46.98 -1.38 -37.35
CA GLY A 590 47.44 -1.53 -38.74
C GLY A 590 47.98 -0.25 -39.40
N MET A 591 48.08 0.87 -38.67
CA MET A 591 48.69 2.11 -39.18
C MET A 591 50.12 2.30 -38.63
N ASN A 592 51.07 2.58 -39.54
CA ASN A 592 52.45 2.89 -39.20
C ASN A 592 52.66 4.41 -39.04
N ASN A 593 53.66 4.81 -38.25
CA ASN A 593 54.04 6.22 -38.00
C ASN A 593 53.00 7.08 -37.26
N VAL A 594 52.23 6.48 -36.36
CA VAL A 594 51.39 7.24 -35.41
C VAL A 594 52.26 7.69 -34.22
N MET A 595 52.16 8.96 -33.82
CA MET A 595 52.95 9.51 -32.71
C MET A 595 52.46 8.95 -31.38
N THR A 596 53.24 8.04 -30.78
CA THR A 596 52.88 7.35 -29.53
C THR A 596 53.90 7.59 -28.41
N ARG A 597 53.45 7.53 -27.14
CA ARG A 597 54.30 7.60 -25.94
C ARG A 597 53.90 6.51 -24.95
N ILE A 598 54.87 5.72 -24.49
CA ILE A 598 54.64 4.66 -23.50
C ILE A 598 54.38 5.27 -22.11
N ALA A 599 53.35 4.79 -21.42
CA ALA A 599 53.01 5.21 -20.06
C ALA A 599 53.87 4.49 -19.01
N GLN A 600 54.33 5.21 -17.99
CA GLN A 600 55.26 4.68 -16.98
C GLN A 600 54.58 3.86 -15.86
N CYS A 601 53.26 3.71 -15.89
CA CYS A 601 52.54 2.94 -14.86
C CYS A 601 52.82 1.44 -14.93
N CYS A 602 53.20 0.90 -16.09
CA CYS A 602 53.39 -0.54 -16.28
C CYS A 602 54.69 -0.94 -16.99
N SER A 603 55.49 0.03 -17.48
CA SER A 603 56.71 -0.20 -18.30
C SER A 603 56.57 -1.31 -19.36
N PRO A 604 55.58 -1.22 -20.26
CA PRO A 604 55.33 -2.24 -21.29
C PRO A 604 56.38 -2.26 -22.41
#